data_AF-A0A383C7M4-F1
#
_entry.id   AF-A0A383C7M4-F1
#
_cell.length_a   1.000
_cell.length_b   1.000
_cell.length_c   1.000
_cell.angle_alpha   90.00
_cell.angle_beta   90.00
_cell.angle_gamma   90.00
#
_symmetry.space_group_name_H-M   'P 1'
#
loop_
_entity.id
_entity.type
_entity.pdbx_description
1 polymer ?
#
loop_
_entity_poly.entity_id
_entity_poly.type
_entity_poly.pdbx_seq_one_letter_code
_entity_poly.pdbx_strand_id
1 'polypeptide(L)'
;MIDFNGKRCNDNISDIITEKDVIKIERNVEKRFQKVLDALLIDTTTDHNTQETAKRVAKMLVREVFAGRYEPKPRVTSFPNANQYDELYVTGPIKIRSTCAHHFQPIVGNAWIGVFPGKNVIGLSKFNRLVDWIASRPQIQEEMTVQIADLIEAETQAEGIAVVIKA
;
A
#
# COMPACT_ATOMS: atom_id res chain seq x y z
N MET A 1 19.45 -14.30 7.77
CA MET A 1 18.47 -13.22 8.04
C MET A 1 18.12 -12.60 6.71
N ILE A 2 16.89 -12.12 6.52
CA ILE A 2 16.51 -11.38 5.30
C ILE A 2 17.38 -10.11 5.30
N ASP A 3 18.18 -9.92 4.26
CA ASP A 3 18.96 -8.69 4.12
C ASP A 3 18.01 -7.55 3.72
N PHE A 4 17.88 -6.59 4.61
CA PHE A 4 16.96 -5.46 4.48
C PHE A 4 17.70 -4.13 4.30
N ASN A 5 19.02 -4.18 4.14
CA ASN A 5 19.84 -2.97 4.05
C ASN A 5 19.41 -2.10 2.87
N GLY A 6 19.18 -0.81 3.15
CA GLY A 6 18.80 0.18 2.16
C GLY A 6 17.31 0.23 1.78
N LYS A 7 16.47 -0.72 2.24
CA LYS A 7 15.02 -0.68 2.00
C LYS A 7 14.32 0.25 3.00
N ARG A 8 13.52 1.19 2.48
CA ARG A 8 12.70 2.13 3.25
C ARG A 8 11.44 1.45 3.80
N CYS A 9 10.74 2.12 4.70
CA CYS A 9 9.52 1.59 5.32
C CYS A 9 8.35 1.43 4.35
N ASN A 10 8.31 2.22 3.28
CA ASN A 10 7.27 2.26 2.26
C ASN A 10 7.65 1.55 0.95
N ASP A 11 8.81 0.89 0.91
CA ASP A 11 9.20 0.02 -0.20
C ASP A 11 8.34 -1.24 -0.24
N ASN A 12 8.16 -1.80 -1.44
CA ASN A 12 7.76 -3.18 -1.58
C ASN A 12 8.98 -4.10 -1.46
N ILE A 13 8.81 -5.25 -0.80
CA ILE A 13 9.86 -6.24 -0.55
C ILE A 13 9.45 -7.66 -0.94
N SER A 14 8.36 -7.80 -1.70
CA SER A 14 7.79 -9.10 -2.09
C SER A 14 8.76 -9.93 -2.95
N ASP A 15 9.75 -9.28 -3.58
CA ASP A 15 10.79 -9.87 -4.41
C ASP A 15 11.92 -10.55 -3.61
N ILE A 16 12.10 -10.18 -2.34
CA ILE A 16 13.21 -10.66 -1.49
C ILE A 16 12.74 -11.51 -0.30
N ILE A 17 11.43 -11.79 -0.20
CA ILE A 17 10.84 -12.60 0.87
C ILE A 17 10.01 -13.75 0.29
N THR A 18 9.90 -14.83 1.04
CA THR A 18 9.00 -15.94 0.71
C THR A 18 7.74 -15.93 1.57
N GLU A 19 6.73 -16.71 1.21
CA GLU A 19 5.54 -16.88 2.07
C GLU A 19 5.90 -17.43 3.46
N LYS A 20 6.94 -18.26 3.57
CA LYS A 20 7.45 -18.73 4.88
C LYS A 20 8.01 -17.57 5.71
N ASP A 21 8.64 -16.60 5.07
CA ASP A 21 9.15 -15.40 5.73
C ASP A 21 8.01 -14.51 6.22
N VAL A 22 6.95 -14.33 5.42
CA VAL A 22 5.77 -13.54 5.83
C VAL A 22 5.10 -14.16 7.07
N ILE A 23 4.92 -15.48 7.11
CA ILE A 23 4.40 -16.21 8.29
C ILE A 23 5.31 -15.99 9.51
N LYS A 24 6.64 -15.98 9.30
CA LYS A 24 7.59 -15.72 10.38
C LYS A 24 7.52 -14.28 10.88
N ILE A 25 7.34 -13.30 9.99
CA ILE A 25 7.14 -11.90 10.33
C ILE A 25 5.86 -11.75 11.17
N GLU A 26 4.74 -12.32 10.72
CA GLU A 26 3.45 -12.28 11.42
C GLU A 26 3.58 -12.82 12.86
N ARG A 27 4.17 -14.01 13.04
CA ARG A 27 4.43 -14.60 14.36
C ARG A 27 5.35 -13.74 15.24
N ASN A 28 6.33 -13.08 14.64
CA ASN A 28 7.23 -12.19 15.38
C ASN A 28 6.51 -10.91 15.83
N VAL A 29 5.65 -10.34 14.97
CA VAL A 29 4.82 -9.18 15.30
C VAL A 29 3.86 -9.56 16.43
N GLU A 30 3.15 -10.69 16.34
CA GLU A 30 2.24 -11.17 17.38
C GLU A 30 2.94 -11.24 18.75
N LYS A 31 4.07 -11.94 18.83
CA LYS A 31 4.83 -12.08 20.08
C LYS A 31 5.28 -10.73 20.66
N ARG A 32 5.70 -9.79 19.80
CA ARG A 32 6.16 -8.47 20.22
C ARG A 32 5.00 -7.55 20.60
N PHE A 33 3.88 -7.65 19.90
CA PHE A 33 2.70 -6.85 20.19
C PHE A 33 2.03 -7.27 21.48
N GLN A 34 2.10 -8.56 21.86
CA GLN A 34 1.70 -8.99 23.20
C GLN A 34 2.47 -8.22 24.28
N LYS A 35 3.78 -7.98 24.09
CA LYS A 35 4.57 -7.18 25.05
C LYS A 35 4.16 -5.72 25.10
N VAL A 36 3.64 -5.17 24.00
CA VAL A 36 3.05 -3.83 23.98
C VAL A 36 1.75 -3.81 24.79
N LEU A 37 0.87 -4.81 24.62
CA LEU A 37 -0.37 -4.94 25.40
C LEU A 37 -0.07 -5.09 26.89
N ASP A 38 0.90 -5.95 27.25
CA ASP A 38 1.37 -6.13 28.63
C ASP A 38 1.85 -4.79 29.23
N ALA A 39 2.64 -4.01 28.47
CA ALA A 39 3.18 -2.72 28.91
C ALA A 39 2.11 -1.63 29.07
N LEU A 40 1.01 -1.74 28.33
CA LEU A 40 -0.17 -0.88 28.45
C LEU A 40 -1.14 -1.35 29.54
N LEU A 41 -0.80 -2.42 30.27
CA LEU A 41 -1.66 -3.04 31.30
C LEU A 41 -3.02 -3.49 30.74
N ILE A 42 -3.07 -3.90 29.47
CA ILE A 42 -4.25 -4.46 28.84
C ILE A 42 -4.32 -5.95 29.21
N ASP A 43 -5.33 -6.34 29.96
CA ASP A 43 -5.56 -7.75 30.30
C ASP A 43 -5.96 -8.52 29.04
N THR A 44 -5.10 -9.44 28.59
CA THR A 44 -5.38 -10.39 27.50
C THR A 44 -5.57 -11.81 28.01
N THR A 45 -5.71 -12.00 29.32
CA THR A 45 -5.84 -13.32 29.96
C THR A 45 -7.29 -13.58 30.35
N THR A 46 -7.94 -12.63 31.05
CA THR A 46 -9.30 -12.81 31.56
C THR A 46 -10.36 -12.08 30.73
N ASP A 47 -10.02 -10.96 30.10
CA ASP A 47 -10.91 -10.29 29.14
C ASP A 47 -10.99 -11.04 27.80
N HIS A 48 -12.11 -11.71 27.58
CA HIS A 48 -12.41 -12.42 26.33
C HIS A 48 -12.34 -11.54 25.07
N ASN A 49 -12.49 -10.22 25.16
CA ASN A 49 -12.41 -9.33 24.00
C ASN A 49 -10.98 -9.17 23.46
N THR A 50 -9.97 -9.32 24.33
CA THR A 50 -8.58 -8.95 24.05
C THR A 50 -7.63 -10.13 23.95
N GLN A 51 -8.06 -11.35 24.31
CA GLN A 51 -7.24 -12.58 24.30
C GLN A 51 -6.45 -12.80 23.00
N GLU A 52 -7.09 -12.61 21.84
CA GLU A 52 -6.44 -12.81 20.54
C GLU A 52 -6.01 -11.48 19.87
N THR A 53 -5.96 -10.37 20.60
CA THR A 53 -5.66 -9.05 20.02
C THR A 53 -4.29 -9.00 19.37
N ALA A 54 -3.24 -9.53 20.02
CA ALA A 54 -1.90 -9.50 19.46
C ALA A 54 -1.81 -10.22 18.09
N LYS A 55 -2.50 -11.36 17.97
CA LYS A 55 -2.59 -12.14 16.74
C LYS A 55 -3.39 -11.42 15.65
N ARG A 56 -4.54 -10.85 16.01
CA ARG A 56 -5.36 -10.05 15.07
C ARG A 56 -4.59 -8.84 14.56
N VAL A 57 -3.87 -8.14 15.43
CA VAL A 57 -3.03 -6.99 15.05
C VAL A 57 -1.89 -7.44 14.13
N ALA A 58 -1.21 -8.54 14.44
CA ALA A 58 -0.15 -9.06 13.58
C ALA A 58 -0.65 -9.39 12.17
N LYS A 59 -1.76 -10.13 12.08
CA LYS A 59 -2.40 -10.44 10.80
C LYS A 59 -2.83 -9.17 10.07
N MET A 60 -3.51 -8.25 10.76
CA MET A 60 -3.97 -6.98 10.18
C MET A 60 -2.80 -6.17 9.61
N LEU A 61 -1.72 -5.98 10.39
CA LEU A 61 -0.56 -5.21 9.93
C LEU A 61 0.11 -5.86 8.73
N VAL A 62 0.29 -7.18 8.71
CA VAL A 62 1.08 -7.86 7.66
C VAL A 62 0.25 -8.15 6.41
N ARG A 63 -1.02 -8.53 6.56
CA ARG A 63 -1.86 -9.05 5.47
C ARG A 63 -2.94 -8.08 4.98
N GLU A 64 -3.17 -6.98 5.70
CA GLU A 64 -4.25 -6.04 5.37
C GLU A 64 -3.70 -4.63 5.23
N VAL A 65 -3.28 -4.00 6.32
CA VAL A 65 -2.86 -2.59 6.35
C VAL A 65 -1.55 -2.36 5.60
N PHE A 66 -0.58 -3.28 5.70
CA PHE A 66 0.67 -3.19 4.96
C PHE A 66 0.82 -4.26 3.87
N ALA A 67 -0.29 -4.79 3.35
CA ALA A 67 -0.28 -5.83 2.32
C ALA A 67 0.59 -5.42 1.11
N GLY A 68 0.49 -4.18 0.65
CA GLY A 68 1.27 -3.62 -0.44
C GLY A 68 2.79 -3.57 -0.24
N ARG A 69 3.28 -3.80 0.98
CA ARG A 69 4.72 -3.99 1.27
C ARG A 69 5.17 -5.42 1.00
N TYR A 70 4.32 -6.40 1.25
CA TYR A 70 4.65 -7.83 1.23
C TYR A 70 4.13 -8.55 -0.01
N GLU A 71 3.11 -8.02 -0.67
CA GLU A 71 2.49 -8.61 -1.86
C GLU A 71 3.07 -8.06 -3.16
N PRO A 72 3.20 -8.89 -4.21
CA PRO A 72 3.68 -8.42 -5.50
C PRO A 72 2.70 -7.41 -6.11
N LYS A 73 3.24 -6.54 -6.98
CA LYS A 73 2.43 -5.56 -7.72
C LYS A 73 1.28 -6.25 -8.46
N PRO A 74 0.04 -5.74 -8.38
CA PRO A 74 -1.09 -6.32 -9.10
C PRO A 74 -0.90 -6.22 -10.62
N ARG A 75 -1.38 -7.22 -11.35
CA ARG A 75 -1.33 -7.22 -12.82
C ARG A 75 -2.15 -6.05 -13.40
N VAL A 76 -1.47 -5.22 -14.16
CA VAL A 76 -2.07 -4.14 -14.94
C VAL A 76 -2.41 -4.66 -16.32
N THR A 77 -3.60 -4.32 -16.80
CA THR A 77 -4.00 -4.57 -18.18
C THR A 77 -3.93 -3.22 -18.89
N SER A 78 -3.01 -3.10 -19.82
CA SER A 78 -2.83 -1.95 -20.69
C SER A 78 -3.23 -2.30 -22.12
N PHE A 79 -3.63 -1.28 -22.86
CA PHE A 79 -4.02 -1.37 -24.26
C PHE A 79 -3.25 -0.32 -25.05
N PRO A 80 -2.84 -0.60 -26.31
CA PRO A 80 -2.28 0.44 -27.16
C PRO A 80 -3.25 1.61 -27.31
N ASN A 81 -2.72 2.83 -27.32
CA ASN A 81 -3.49 4.03 -27.66
C ASN A 81 -3.75 4.09 -29.17
N ALA A 82 -4.53 3.13 -29.69
CA ALA A 82 -4.68 2.89 -31.13
C ALA A 82 -5.31 4.08 -31.89
N ASN A 83 -6.17 4.84 -31.23
CA ASN A 83 -6.85 5.99 -31.81
C ASN A 83 -6.08 7.31 -31.61
N GLN A 84 -4.86 7.26 -31.07
CA GLN A 84 -4.05 8.44 -30.77
C GLN A 84 -4.85 9.46 -29.93
N TYR A 85 -5.58 8.98 -28.92
CA TYR A 85 -6.27 9.85 -27.99
C TYR A 85 -5.22 10.77 -27.34
N ASP A 86 -5.45 12.08 -27.36
CA ASP A 86 -4.51 13.13 -26.96
C ASP A 86 -5.10 14.07 -25.89
N GLU A 87 -6.29 13.74 -25.39
CA GLU A 87 -6.99 14.51 -24.37
C GLU A 87 -6.71 13.95 -22.96
N LEU A 88 -6.86 14.81 -21.95
CA LEU A 88 -6.73 14.40 -20.55
C LEU A 88 -7.86 13.46 -20.15
N TYR A 89 -7.53 12.28 -19.62
CA TYR A 89 -8.50 11.44 -18.92
C TYR A 89 -8.22 11.40 -17.42
N VAL A 90 -9.28 11.57 -16.65
CA VAL A 90 -9.22 11.69 -15.19
C VAL A 90 -10.01 10.56 -14.55
N THR A 91 -9.44 9.97 -13.50
CA THR A 91 -10.14 9.01 -12.64
C THR A 91 -10.14 9.49 -11.19
N GLY A 92 -11.26 9.26 -10.51
CA GLY A 92 -11.46 9.61 -9.12
C GLY A 92 -12.93 9.89 -8.79
N PRO A 93 -13.26 10.06 -7.51
CA PRO A 93 -12.36 9.90 -6.37
C PRO A 93 -12.04 8.42 -6.09
N ILE A 94 -10.75 8.10 -5.92
CA ILE A 94 -10.28 6.80 -5.42
C ILE A 94 -10.12 6.91 -3.91
N LYS A 95 -10.75 6.03 -3.14
CA LYS A 95 -10.63 6.06 -1.68
C LYS A 95 -9.21 5.70 -1.26
N ILE A 96 -8.61 6.52 -0.40
CA ILE A 96 -7.32 6.26 0.24
C ILE A 96 -7.57 5.79 1.67
N ARG A 97 -6.98 4.64 2.00
CA ARG A 97 -6.80 4.15 3.37
C ARG A 97 -5.36 3.73 3.50
N SER A 98 -4.59 4.53 4.22
CA SER A 98 -3.17 4.30 4.46
C SER A 98 -2.85 4.53 5.94
N THR A 99 -1.58 4.49 6.29
CA THR A 99 -1.09 4.59 7.66
C THR A 99 0.18 5.42 7.66
N CYS A 100 0.19 6.52 8.42
CA CYS A 100 1.34 7.43 8.51
C CYS A 100 2.55 6.69 9.08
N ALA A 101 3.67 6.73 8.35
CA ALA A 101 4.89 6.02 8.75
C ALA A 101 5.46 6.48 10.09
N HIS A 102 5.21 7.73 10.50
CA HIS A 102 5.77 8.30 11.74
C HIS A 102 5.13 7.77 13.03
N HIS A 103 3.82 7.54 13.01
CA HIS A 103 3.05 7.26 14.24
C HIS A 103 1.93 6.23 14.04
N PHE A 104 1.87 5.61 12.86
CA PHE A 104 0.92 4.56 12.50
C PHE A 104 -0.55 4.98 12.66
N GLN A 105 -0.85 6.28 12.55
CA GLN A 105 -2.24 6.76 12.51
C GLN A 105 -2.81 6.62 11.11
N PRO A 106 -4.12 6.38 10.97
CA PRO A 106 -4.77 6.29 9.67
C PRO A 106 -4.60 7.57 8.86
N ILE A 107 -4.26 7.42 7.58
CA ILE A 107 -4.40 8.45 6.56
C ILE A 107 -5.64 8.07 5.75
N VAL A 108 -6.70 8.89 5.81
CA VAL A 108 -7.98 8.60 5.17
C VAL A 108 -8.36 9.76 4.28
N GLY A 109 -8.54 9.48 2.99
CA GLY A 109 -8.77 10.54 2.03
C GLY A 109 -9.25 10.04 0.68
N ASN A 110 -9.06 10.89 -0.34
CA ASN A 110 -9.34 10.54 -1.72
C ASN A 110 -8.18 10.97 -2.62
N ALA A 111 -7.97 10.20 -3.68
CA ALA A 111 -7.05 10.52 -4.76
C ALA A 111 -7.80 10.78 -6.06
N TRP A 112 -7.27 11.71 -6.85
CA TRP A 112 -7.64 11.95 -8.23
C TRP A 112 -6.39 11.86 -9.09
N ILE A 113 -6.52 11.24 -10.25
CA ILE A 113 -5.41 10.99 -11.15
C ILE A 113 -5.83 11.45 -12.54
N GLY A 114 -5.12 12.43 -13.07
CA GLY A 114 -5.18 12.83 -14.47
C GLY A 114 -4.00 12.26 -15.23
N VAL A 115 -4.26 11.71 -16.42
CA VAL A 115 -3.23 11.17 -17.30
C VAL A 115 -3.38 11.77 -18.67
N PHE A 116 -2.33 12.43 -19.16
CA PHE A 116 -2.17 12.69 -20.58
C PHE A 116 -1.63 11.42 -21.24
N PRO A 117 -2.42 10.78 -22.12
CA PRO A 117 -2.12 9.47 -22.68
C PRO A 117 -0.78 9.49 -23.43
N GLY A 118 -0.03 8.40 -23.30
CA GLY A 118 1.14 8.14 -24.14
C GLY A 118 0.86 6.97 -25.07
N LYS A 119 1.78 5.99 -25.10
CA LYS A 119 1.65 4.81 -25.97
C LYS A 119 0.55 3.85 -25.53
N ASN A 120 0.30 3.78 -24.22
CA ASN A 120 -0.66 2.84 -23.64
C ASN A 120 -1.70 3.55 -22.77
N VAL A 121 -2.90 2.98 -22.75
CA VAL A 121 -3.98 3.35 -21.83
C VAL A 121 -4.24 2.18 -20.89
N ILE A 122 -4.42 2.47 -19.61
CA ILE A 122 -4.77 1.45 -18.61
C ILE A 122 -6.26 1.47 -18.31
N GLY A 123 -6.84 0.30 -18.07
CA GLY A 123 -8.26 0.20 -17.70
C GLY A 123 -8.56 0.94 -16.40
N LEU A 124 -9.69 1.66 -16.35
CA LEU A 124 -10.07 2.52 -15.21
C LEU A 124 -10.06 1.78 -13.85
N SER A 125 -10.43 0.50 -13.84
CA SER A 125 -10.42 -0.33 -12.61
C SER A 125 -9.02 -0.65 -12.08
N LYS A 126 -7.97 -0.42 -12.87
CA LYS A 126 -6.58 -0.70 -12.48
C LYS A 126 -5.98 0.39 -11.61
N PHE A 127 -6.37 1.66 -11.80
CA PHE A 127 -5.93 2.76 -10.94
C PHE A 127 -6.22 2.50 -9.47
N ASN A 128 -7.46 2.10 -9.14
CA ASN A 128 -7.85 1.77 -7.77
C ASN A 128 -6.93 0.71 -7.15
N ARG A 129 -6.57 -0.33 -7.91
CA ARG A 129 -5.70 -1.42 -7.42
C ARG A 129 -4.26 -0.97 -7.22
N LEU A 130 -3.73 -0.14 -8.12
CA LEU A 130 -2.37 0.39 -8.02
C LEU A 130 -2.24 1.36 -6.85
N VAL A 131 -3.22 2.26 -6.71
CA VAL A 131 -3.29 3.17 -5.57
C VAL A 131 -3.38 2.40 -4.26
N ASP A 132 -4.27 1.42 -4.15
CA ASP A 132 -4.44 0.60 -2.94
C ASP A 132 -3.16 -0.20 -2.61
N TRP A 133 -2.47 -0.74 -3.60
CA TRP A 133 -1.20 -1.45 -3.41
C TRP A 133 -0.05 -0.53 -2.94
N ILE A 134 -0.08 0.76 -3.27
CA ILE A 134 0.87 1.74 -2.74
C ILE A 134 0.43 2.23 -1.36
N ALA A 135 -0.86 2.52 -1.18
CA ALA A 135 -1.44 3.05 0.06
C ALA A 135 -1.39 2.03 1.20
N SER A 136 -1.44 0.73 0.92
CA SER A 136 -1.30 -0.37 1.89
C SER A 136 0.16 -0.60 2.29
N ARG A 137 0.83 0.48 2.69
CA ARG A 137 2.20 0.52 3.24
C ARG A 137 2.23 1.59 4.35
N PRO A 138 3.23 1.59 5.24
CA PRO A 138 3.53 2.79 6.01
C PRO A 138 3.89 3.89 5.02
N GLN A 139 3.23 5.04 5.06
CA GLN A 139 3.41 6.09 4.04
C GLN A 139 3.59 7.48 4.63
N ILE A 140 4.23 8.33 3.84
CA ILE A 140 4.18 9.79 3.93
C ILE A 140 3.38 10.25 2.71
N GLN A 141 2.46 11.21 2.87
CA GLN A 141 1.51 11.56 1.81
C GLN A 141 2.22 12.03 0.54
N GLU A 142 3.24 12.85 0.70
CA GLU A 142 4.07 13.39 -0.37
C GLU A 142 4.77 12.26 -1.15
N GLU A 143 5.34 11.29 -0.45
CA GLU A 143 6.00 10.13 -1.08
C GLU A 143 4.98 9.22 -1.77
N MET A 144 3.81 8.99 -1.16
CA MET A 144 2.72 8.21 -1.75
C MET A 144 2.22 8.84 -3.05
N THR A 145 2.08 10.17 -3.10
CA THR A 145 1.69 10.89 -4.32
C THR A 145 2.69 10.66 -5.46
N VAL A 146 3.99 10.78 -5.18
CA VAL A 146 5.05 10.56 -6.17
C VAL A 146 5.07 9.09 -6.62
N GLN A 147 5.02 8.14 -5.68
CA GLN A 147 5.02 6.71 -6.00
C GLN A 147 3.84 6.29 -6.89
N ILE A 148 2.66 6.87 -6.69
CA ILE A 148 1.50 6.61 -7.55
C ILE A 148 1.74 7.18 -8.95
N ALA A 149 2.28 8.39 -9.05
CA ALA A 149 2.59 9.02 -10.34
C ALA A 149 3.61 8.20 -11.14
N ASP A 150 4.76 7.89 -10.54
CA ASP A 150 5.84 7.12 -11.16
C ASP A 150 5.36 5.73 -11.61
N LEU A 151 4.55 5.07 -10.79
CA LEU A 151 4.00 3.76 -11.11
C LEU A 151 3.08 3.81 -12.33
N ILE A 152 2.23 4.83 -12.43
CA ILE A 152 1.29 4.97 -13.55
C ILE A 152 2.04 5.40 -14.81
N GLU A 153 3.07 6.23 -14.68
CA GLU A 153 3.95 6.62 -15.78
C GLU A 153 4.60 5.39 -16.39
N ALA A 154 5.17 4.51 -15.56
CA ALA A 154 5.82 3.28 -16.00
C ALA A 154 4.85 2.33 -16.75
N GLU A 155 3.57 2.28 -16.35
CA GLU A 155 2.57 1.41 -16.98
C GLU A 155 2.00 1.95 -18.30
N THR A 156 1.90 3.28 -18.41
CA THR A 156 1.21 3.95 -19.52
C THR A 156 2.18 4.56 -20.54
N GLN A 157 3.42 4.83 -20.13
CA GLN A 157 4.34 5.74 -20.82
C GLN A 157 3.68 7.09 -21.10
N ALA A 158 2.88 7.58 -20.14
CA ALA A 158 2.16 8.84 -20.24
C ALA A 158 3.09 10.01 -20.53
N GLU A 159 2.60 11.00 -21.26
CA GLU A 159 3.32 12.25 -21.54
C GLU A 159 3.22 13.23 -20.37
N GLY A 160 2.21 13.05 -19.52
CA GLY A 160 2.04 13.83 -18.30
C GLY A 160 1.09 13.15 -17.32
N ILE A 161 1.37 13.31 -16.03
CA ILE A 161 0.55 12.77 -14.94
C ILE A 161 0.34 13.83 -13.88
N ALA A 162 -0.88 13.93 -13.38
CA ALA A 162 -1.23 14.71 -12.21
C ALA A 162 -1.89 13.80 -11.17
N VAL A 163 -1.33 13.77 -9.96
CA VAL A 163 -1.91 13.06 -8.82
C VAL A 163 -2.23 14.07 -7.73
N VAL A 164 -3.48 14.08 -7.27
CA VAL A 164 -3.92 14.89 -6.14
C VAL A 164 -4.41 13.95 -5.06
N ILE A 165 -3.85 14.05 -3.86
CA ILE A 165 -4.33 13.35 -2.66
C ILE A 165 -4.82 14.40 -1.67
N LYS A 166 -6.06 14.23 -1.20
CA LYS A 166 -6.65 15.00 -0.11
C LYS A 166 -6.98 14.05 1.03
N ALA A 167 -6.18 14.07 2.08
CA ALA A 167 -6.28 13.24 3.27
C ALA A 167 -5.91 14.05 4.52
#